data_AF-A0A9D8YYM5-F1
#
_entry.id   AF-A0A9D8YYM5-F1
#
_cell.length_a   1.000
_cell.length_b   1.000
_cell.length_c   1.000
_cell.angle_alpha   90.00
_cell.angle_beta   90.00
_cell.angle_gamma   90.00
#
_symmetry.space_group_name_H-M   'P 1'
#
loop_
_entity.id
_entity.type
_entity.pdbx_description
1 polymer ?
#
loop_
_entity_poly.entity_id
_entity_poly.type
_entity_poly.pdbx_seq_one_letter_code
_entity_poly.pdbx_strand_id
1 'polypeptide(L)'
;MGKGVVPVDCAAPLHPVRYWLLVDGSFDSVRAPRWGQDRRSVIRQAIDALDAQSGSNPPLRLCLHNTETVIFFESLSKNSFYHPDLRRAVFVNWREEQSAYHFVEEFVHQSVHSVVDEISADGSKFVSCTNGETLEYTHDHMINNDSEVFVRFHSLATLALICEALFAWPEAGNSRDHAILSGRTSFAFQKLSYDLQYFISRMNSLTPDGVEFLKTCLSLYKSILHRHEHEFSRHDMNEQPYVFDEAAFLRRNAEAADAVN
;
A
#
# COMPACT_ATOMS: atom_id res chain seq x y z
N MET A 1 -26.03 -4.78 12.83
CA MET A 1 -25.25 -3.96 11.87
C MET A 1 -25.98 -2.65 11.67
N GLY A 2 -25.31 -1.51 11.87
CA GLY A 2 -25.91 -0.18 11.74
C GLY A 2 -26.33 0.11 10.31
N LYS A 3 -27.20 1.12 10.12
CA LYS A 3 -27.73 1.54 8.81
C LYS A 3 -26.65 2.07 7.82
N GLY A 4 -25.39 2.16 8.26
CA GLY A 4 -24.30 2.82 7.53
C GLY A 4 -23.46 1.96 6.61
N VAL A 5 -23.48 0.63 6.72
CA VAL A 5 -22.66 -0.27 5.87
C VAL A 5 -23.53 -1.34 5.22
N VAL A 6 -23.25 -1.67 3.95
CA VAL A 6 -23.92 -2.74 3.21
C VAL A 6 -22.91 -3.72 2.62
N PRO A 7 -23.20 -5.03 2.60
CA PRO A 7 -22.29 -6.01 1.99
C PRO A 7 -22.21 -5.80 0.49
N VAL A 8 -21.05 -6.07 -0.10
CA VAL A 8 -20.81 -6.03 -1.53
C VAL A 8 -20.40 -7.40 -2.04
N ASP A 9 -21.12 -7.87 -3.06
CA ASP A 9 -20.72 -9.05 -3.81
C ASP A 9 -19.72 -8.66 -4.91
N CYS A 10 -18.44 -8.64 -4.56
CA CYS A 10 -17.33 -8.42 -5.48
C CYS A 10 -16.25 -9.51 -5.40
N ALA A 11 -16.49 -10.61 -4.68
CA ALA A 11 -15.58 -11.75 -4.59
C ALA A 11 -16.35 -13.07 -4.71
N ALA A 12 -15.65 -14.19 -4.77
CA ALA A 12 -16.29 -15.51 -4.72
C ALA A 12 -17.05 -15.69 -3.38
N PRO A 13 -18.17 -16.45 -3.34
CA PRO A 13 -18.96 -16.63 -2.11
C PRO A 13 -18.21 -17.20 -0.89
N LEU A 14 -17.10 -17.90 -1.13
CA LEU A 14 -16.25 -18.50 -0.10
C LEU A 14 -14.91 -17.77 0.09
N HIS A 15 -14.79 -16.56 -0.47
CA HIS A 15 -13.60 -15.75 -0.31
C HIS A 15 -13.37 -15.42 1.17
N PRO A 16 -12.13 -15.52 1.70
CA PRO A 16 -11.86 -15.33 3.12
C PRO A 16 -12.10 -13.89 3.60
N VAL A 17 -11.94 -12.91 2.71
CA VAL A 17 -12.17 -11.50 2.98
C VAL A 17 -13.61 -11.11 2.67
N ARG A 18 -14.24 -10.37 3.58
CA ARG A 18 -15.59 -9.80 3.42
C ARG A 18 -15.52 -8.36 2.94
N TYR A 19 -16.36 -8.01 1.98
CA TYR A 19 -16.36 -6.69 1.35
C TYR A 19 -17.62 -5.92 1.70
N TRP A 20 -17.46 -4.66 2.11
CA TRP A 20 -18.53 -3.79 2.54
C TRP A 20 -18.41 -2.42 1.88
N LEU A 21 -19.54 -1.77 1.72
CA LEU A 21 -19.66 -0.39 1.25
C LEU A 21 -20.21 0.46 2.38
N LEU A 22 -19.51 1.55 2.70
CA LEU A 22 -20.01 2.58 3.60
C LEU A 22 -20.98 3.48 2.81
N VAL A 23 -22.26 3.39 3.14
CA VAL A 23 -23.37 4.11 2.46
C VAL A 23 -23.92 5.29 3.25
N ASP A 24 -23.68 5.31 4.56
CA ASP A 24 -24.00 6.43 5.45
C ASP A 24 -22.93 6.49 6.54
N GLY A 25 -21.97 7.39 6.36
CA GLY A 25 -20.93 7.66 7.32
C GLY A 25 -21.32 8.88 8.15
N SER A 26 -21.35 8.76 9.47
CA SER A 26 -21.49 9.89 10.40
C SER A 26 -20.28 10.85 10.39
N PHE A 27 -19.48 10.85 9.32
CA PHE A 27 -18.28 11.65 9.13
C PHE A 27 -18.56 12.63 7.99
N ASP A 28 -18.51 13.93 8.27
CA ASP A 28 -18.96 15.03 7.37
C ASP A 28 -18.32 15.07 5.97
N SER A 29 -17.28 14.26 5.72
CA SER A 29 -16.53 14.21 4.46
C SER A 29 -16.62 12.88 3.71
N VAL A 30 -17.39 11.92 4.21
CA VAL A 30 -17.52 10.59 3.62
C VAL A 30 -18.86 10.48 2.90
N ARG A 31 -18.80 10.06 1.63
CA ARG A 31 -19.96 9.85 0.77
C ARG A 31 -20.06 8.36 0.45
N ALA A 32 -21.28 7.93 0.14
CA ALA A 32 -21.49 6.63 -0.47
C ALA A 32 -20.77 6.62 -1.84
N PRO A 33 -19.82 5.70 -2.06
CA PRO A 33 -19.19 5.58 -3.37
C PRO A 33 -20.24 5.33 -4.44
N ARG A 34 -20.05 5.89 -5.63
CA ARG A 34 -20.85 5.53 -6.81
C ARG A 34 -20.58 4.07 -7.20
N TRP A 35 -21.29 3.14 -6.56
CA TRP A 35 -21.05 1.71 -6.64
C TRP A 35 -21.97 1.02 -7.68
N GLY A 36 -21.52 1.01 -8.95
CA GLY A 36 -22.23 0.37 -10.08
C GLY A 36 -21.78 -1.06 -10.40
N GLN A 37 -22.44 -1.73 -11.37
CA GLN A 37 -22.07 -3.07 -11.84
C GLN A 37 -20.64 -3.12 -12.40
N ASP A 38 -20.25 -2.12 -13.20
CA ASP A 38 -18.90 -2.03 -13.79
C ASP A 38 -17.82 -2.03 -12.70
N ARG A 39 -18.05 -1.32 -11.58
CA ARG A 39 -17.12 -1.27 -10.46
C ARG A 39 -16.96 -2.59 -9.74
N ARG A 40 -18.07 -3.30 -9.55
CA ARG A 40 -18.01 -4.66 -8.99
C ARG A 40 -17.17 -5.58 -9.87
N SER A 41 -17.29 -5.46 -11.19
CA SER A 41 -16.47 -6.25 -12.13
C SER A 41 -14.99 -5.90 -12.02
N VAL A 42 -14.63 -4.62 -11.99
CA VAL A 42 -13.23 -4.17 -11.87
C VAL A 42 -12.60 -4.65 -10.55
N ILE A 43 -13.31 -4.48 -9.44
CA ILE A 43 -12.82 -4.94 -8.13
C ILE A 43 -12.73 -6.46 -8.07
N ARG A 44 -13.71 -7.18 -8.63
CA ARG A 44 -13.67 -8.64 -8.70
C ARG A 44 -12.47 -9.14 -9.48
N GLN A 45 -12.18 -8.54 -10.64
CA GLN A 45 -10.97 -8.87 -11.42
C GLN A 45 -9.69 -8.66 -10.61
N ALA A 46 -9.62 -7.56 -9.85
CA ALA A 46 -8.48 -7.29 -8.98
C ALA A 46 -8.36 -8.32 -7.84
N ILE A 47 -9.47 -8.72 -7.23
CA ILE A 47 -9.49 -9.75 -6.18
C ILE A 47 -9.07 -11.11 -6.75
N ASP A 48 -9.64 -11.51 -7.89
CA ASP A 48 -9.29 -12.78 -8.54
C ASP A 48 -7.79 -12.81 -8.91
N ALA A 49 -7.22 -11.68 -9.34
CA ALA A 49 -5.80 -11.56 -9.60
C ALA A 49 -4.93 -11.62 -8.33
N LEU A 50 -5.35 -10.97 -7.23
CA LEU A 50 -4.69 -11.08 -5.92
C LEU A 50 -4.65 -12.55 -5.46
N ASP A 51 -5.78 -13.24 -5.53
CA ASP A 51 -5.90 -14.65 -5.15
C ASP A 51 -5.00 -15.54 -6.01
N ALA A 52 -5.04 -15.36 -7.33
CA ALA A 52 -4.21 -16.12 -8.27
C ALA A 52 -2.71 -15.95 -7.97
N GLN A 53 -2.28 -14.74 -7.62
CA GLN A 53 -0.87 -14.46 -7.31
C GLN A 53 -0.46 -14.90 -5.89
N SER A 54 -1.40 -15.00 -4.95
CA SER A 54 -1.10 -15.34 -3.55
C SER A 54 -0.38 -16.68 -3.37
N GLY A 55 -0.59 -17.64 -4.28
CA GLY A 55 0.09 -18.94 -4.26
C GLY A 55 1.60 -18.85 -4.46
N SER A 56 2.06 -17.92 -5.30
CA SER A 56 3.47 -17.70 -5.65
C SER A 56 4.07 -16.44 -5.03
N ASN A 57 3.26 -15.57 -4.43
CA ASN A 57 3.69 -14.33 -3.79
C ASN A 57 3.40 -14.38 -2.27
N PRO A 58 4.40 -14.69 -1.42
CA PRO A 58 4.23 -14.74 0.03
C PRO A 58 3.71 -13.44 0.67
N PRO A 59 4.19 -12.23 0.31
CA PRO A 59 3.60 -10.98 0.80
C PRO A 59 2.10 -10.84 0.52
N LEU A 60 1.63 -11.15 -0.69
CA LEU A 60 0.21 -11.06 -1.03
C LEU A 60 -0.63 -12.05 -0.23
N ARG A 61 -0.15 -13.28 -0.06
CA ARG A 61 -0.78 -14.27 0.80
C ARG A 61 -0.84 -13.81 2.25
N LEU A 62 0.21 -13.15 2.75
CA LEU A 62 0.22 -12.58 4.09
C LEU A 62 -0.83 -11.48 4.23
N CYS A 63 -0.94 -10.58 3.24
CA CYS A 63 -1.99 -9.54 3.22
C CYS A 63 -3.40 -10.15 3.23
N LEU A 64 -3.64 -11.15 2.39
CA LEU A 64 -4.94 -11.85 2.33
C LEU A 64 -5.25 -12.60 3.63
N HIS A 65 -4.25 -13.19 4.28
CA HIS A 65 -4.43 -13.87 5.56
C HIS A 65 -4.71 -12.89 6.70
N ASN A 66 -4.04 -11.74 6.69
CA ASN A 66 -4.15 -10.75 7.76
C ASN A 66 -5.32 -9.77 7.59
N THR A 67 -6.08 -9.85 6.50
CA THR A 67 -7.25 -9.02 6.26
C THR A 67 -8.50 -9.90 6.23
N GLU A 68 -9.47 -9.62 7.11
CA GLU A 68 -10.78 -10.27 7.12
C GLU A 68 -11.86 -9.40 6.48
N THR A 69 -11.65 -8.09 6.48
CA THR A 69 -12.68 -7.12 6.09
C THR A 69 -12.08 -5.98 5.27
N VAL A 70 -12.70 -5.67 4.14
CA VAL A 70 -12.42 -4.50 3.32
C VAL A 70 -13.66 -3.63 3.29
N ILE A 71 -13.50 -2.35 3.62
CA ILE A 71 -14.58 -1.37 3.65
C ILE A 71 -14.28 -0.28 2.61
N PHE A 72 -15.10 -0.21 1.58
CA PHE A 72 -15.04 0.84 0.57
C PHE A 72 -15.79 2.08 1.03
N PHE A 73 -15.19 3.25 0.85
CA PHE A 73 -15.80 4.53 1.11
C PHE A 73 -15.29 5.58 0.12
N GLU A 74 -15.96 6.71 -0.03
CA GLU A 74 -15.53 7.80 -0.90
C GLU A 74 -15.30 9.06 -0.06
N SER A 75 -14.10 9.65 -0.13
CA SER A 75 -13.81 10.93 0.53
C SER A 75 -12.83 11.77 -0.27
N LEU A 76 -13.04 13.09 -0.27
CA LEU A 76 -12.10 14.06 -0.84
C LEU A 76 -10.98 14.44 0.13
N SER A 77 -11.18 14.29 1.44
CA SER A 77 -10.25 14.75 2.48
C SER A 77 -9.59 13.62 3.27
N LYS A 78 -10.02 12.37 3.08
CA LYS A 78 -9.44 11.20 3.73
C LYS A 78 -8.88 10.26 2.68
N ASN A 79 -7.66 9.77 2.90
CA ASN A 79 -7.08 8.67 2.11
C ASN A 79 -7.59 7.34 2.66
N SER A 80 -7.28 6.24 1.97
CA SER A 80 -7.39 4.90 2.55
C SER A 80 -6.60 4.82 3.85
N PHE A 81 -7.03 3.96 4.76
CA PHE A 81 -6.39 3.81 6.05
C PHE A 81 -6.63 2.42 6.65
N TYR A 82 -5.79 2.08 7.60
CA TYR A 82 -5.98 1.01 8.57
C TYR A 82 -6.22 1.64 9.96
N HIS A 83 -6.97 0.97 10.83
CA HIS A 83 -7.19 1.43 12.20
C HIS A 83 -6.75 0.34 13.19
N PRO A 84 -5.81 0.63 14.12
CA PRO A 84 -5.27 -0.38 15.06
C PRO A 84 -6.31 -1.12 15.92
N ASP A 85 -7.38 -0.43 16.31
CA ASP A 85 -8.48 -1.05 17.08
C ASP A 85 -9.42 -1.92 16.23
N LEU A 86 -9.38 -1.78 14.91
CA LEU A 86 -10.16 -2.59 13.96
C LEU A 86 -9.22 -3.49 13.20
N ARG A 87 -8.49 -4.33 13.95
CA ARG A 87 -7.52 -5.28 13.40
C ARG A 87 -8.13 -6.08 12.27
N ARG A 88 -7.33 -6.33 11.23
CA ARG A 88 -7.73 -7.11 10.05
C ARG A 88 -8.87 -6.48 9.25
N ALA A 89 -9.20 -5.21 9.50
CA ALA A 89 -10.08 -4.42 8.66
C ALA A 89 -9.28 -3.30 7.96
N VAL A 90 -9.45 -3.19 6.65
CA VAL A 90 -8.84 -2.12 5.85
C VAL A 90 -9.93 -1.24 5.23
N PHE A 91 -9.68 0.06 5.21
CA PHE A 91 -10.59 1.05 4.65
C PHE A 91 -9.98 1.60 3.36
N VAL A 92 -10.63 1.34 2.24
CA VAL A 92 -10.16 1.77 0.91
C VAL A 92 -10.99 2.96 0.46
N ASN A 93 -10.35 4.11 0.28
CA ASN A 93 -10.97 5.25 -0.36
C ASN A 93 -11.03 4.97 -1.87
N TRP A 94 -12.25 4.81 -2.38
CA TRP A 94 -12.54 4.46 -3.76
C TRP A 94 -13.35 5.55 -4.45
N ARG A 95 -12.77 6.14 -5.50
CA ARG A 95 -13.36 7.19 -6.35
C ARG A 95 -13.61 6.68 -7.76
N GLU A 96 -14.43 7.42 -8.50
CA GLU A 96 -14.85 7.03 -9.85
C GLU A 96 -13.66 6.95 -10.83
N GLU A 97 -12.66 7.78 -10.67
CA GLU A 97 -11.50 7.84 -11.57
C GLU A 97 -10.46 6.72 -11.35
N GLN A 98 -10.59 5.92 -10.28
CA GLN A 98 -9.55 4.97 -9.87
C GLN A 98 -9.64 3.62 -10.58
N SER A 99 -8.47 3.08 -10.94
CA SER A 99 -8.31 1.79 -11.62
C SER A 99 -8.27 0.60 -10.63
N ALA A 100 -8.36 -0.63 -11.15
CA ALA A 100 -8.11 -1.84 -10.35
C ALA A 100 -6.76 -1.80 -9.60
N TYR A 101 -5.74 -1.20 -10.20
CA TYR A 101 -4.41 -1.07 -9.61
C TYR A 101 -4.39 -0.17 -8.38
N HIS A 102 -5.29 0.83 -8.32
CA HIS A 102 -5.53 1.60 -7.10
C HIS A 102 -5.96 0.70 -5.96
N PHE A 103 -6.94 -0.18 -6.22
CA PHE A 103 -7.44 -1.09 -5.19
C PHE A 103 -6.34 -2.04 -4.71
N VAL A 104 -5.56 -2.60 -5.65
CA VAL A 104 -4.46 -3.52 -5.31
C VAL A 104 -3.43 -2.83 -4.42
N GLU A 105 -2.96 -1.64 -4.83
CA GLU A 105 -1.99 -0.89 -4.02
C GLU A 105 -2.54 -0.57 -2.64
N GLU A 106 -3.75 -0.01 -2.55
CA GLU A 106 -4.34 0.37 -1.26
C GLU A 106 -4.65 -0.84 -0.39
N PHE A 107 -5.14 -1.94 -0.97
CA PHE A 107 -5.37 -3.18 -0.23
C PHE A 107 -4.07 -3.70 0.37
N VAL A 108 -3.00 -3.78 -0.43
CA VAL A 108 -1.69 -4.23 0.04
C VAL A 108 -1.16 -3.27 1.09
N HIS A 109 -1.15 -1.97 0.81
CA HIS A 109 -0.64 -0.94 1.72
C HIS A 109 -1.31 -1.01 3.09
N GLN A 110 -2.65 -0.98 3.12
CA GLN A 110 -3.40 -1.00 4.38
C GLN A 110 -3.33 -2.37 5.08
N SER A 111 -3.27 -3.48 4.33
CA SER A 111 -3.08 -4.82 4.93
C SER A 111 -1.69 -4.95 5.54
N VAL A 112 -0.68 -4.39 4.89
CA VAL A 112 0.70 -4.39 5.40
C VAL A 112 0.82 -3.54 6.66
N HIS A 113 0.09 -2.43 6.80
CA HIS A 113 0.01 -1.72 8.09
C HIS A 113 -0.39 -2.67 9.23
N SER A 114 -1.44 -3.48 9.04
CA SER A 114 -1.85 -4.48 10.04
C SER A 114 -0.76 -5.51 10.34
N VAL A 115 -0.03 -5.97 9.32
CA VAL A 115 1.08 -6.94 9.47
C VAL A 115 2.26 -6.31 10.21
N VAL A 116 2.66 -5.11 9.80
CA VAL A 116 3.82 -4.42 10.37
C VAL A 116 3.51 -3.99 11.79
N ASP A 117 2.31 -3.55 12.13
CA ASP A 117 1.91 -3.26 13.51
C ASP A 117 2.08 -4.49 14.42
N GLU A 118 1.75 -5.69 13.94
CA GLU A 118 1.95 -6.92 14.70
C GLU A 118 3.42 -7.28 14.86
N ILE A 119 4.22 -7.17 13.79
CA ILE A 119 5.65 -7.47 13.81
C ILE A 119 6.41 -6.44 14.65
N SER A 120 6.01 -5.18 14.56
CA SER A 120 6.66 -4.03 15.18
C SER A 120 6.06 -3.65 16.53
N ALA A 121 5.15 -4.46 17.07
CA ALA A 121 4.63 -4.32 18.44
C ALA A 121 5.76 -4.37 19.49
N ASP A 122 6.88 -5.00 19.15
CA ASP A 122 8.16 -4.84 19.85
C ASP A 122 9.16 -4.10 18.94
N GLY A 123 8.94 -2.79 18.75
CA GLY A 123 9.76 -1.95 17.88
C GLY A 123 11.24 -1.94 18.29
N SER A 124 11.50 -2.19 19.58
CA SER A 124 12.85 -2.29 20.15
C SER A 124 13.66 -3.46 19.59
N LYS A 125 12.97 -4.46 19.00
CA LYS A 125 13.62 -5.56 18.29
C LYS A 125 14.36 -5.08 17.04
N PHE A 126 13.88 -4.04 16.37
CA PHE A 126 14.43 -3.59 15.07
C PHE A 126 15.13 -2.25 15.14
N VAL A 127 14.64 -1.34 15.98
CA VAL A 127 15.18 0.01 16.13
C VAL A 127 15.85 0.11 17.50
N SER A 128 17.08 0.63 17.54
CA SER A 128 17.76 0.88 18.81
C SER A 128 17.25 2.19 19.42
N CYS A 129 16.44 2.08 20.47
CA CYS A 129 16.10 3.25 21.30
C CYS A 129 17.32 3.58 22.17
N THR A 130 18.21 4.45 21.69
CA THR A 130 19.36 4.92 22.50
C THR A 130 18.95 5.62 23.80
N ASN A 131 17.67 5.99 23.95
CA ASN A 131 17.16 6.81 25.05
C ASN A 131 16.20 6.08 26.01
N GLY A 132 15.98 4.76 25.84
CA GLY A 132 15.32 3.93 26.87
C GLY A 132 13.83 4.20 27.17
N GLU A 133 13.14 5.02 26.37
CA GLU A 133 11.68 5.18 26.49
C GLU A 133 10.97 4.16 25.59
N THR A 134 9.99 3.47 26.16
CA THR A 134 9.04 2.62 25.42
C THR A 134 8.33 3.48 24.37
N LEU A 135 8.40 3.08 23.10
CA LEU A 135 7.60 3.66 22.02
C LEU A 135 6.12 3.55 22.42
N GLU A 136 5.50 4.65 22.87
CA GLU A 136 4.05 4.70 23.05
C GLU A 136 3.40 4.87 21.67
N TYR A 137 2.68 3.84 21.24
CA TYR A 137 2.07 3.69 19.90
C TYR A 137 0.81 4.54 19.69
N THR A 138 0.70 5.72 20.30
CA THR A 138 -0.40 6.62 19.98
C THR A 138 0.00 7.45 18.76
N HIS A 139 -0.62 7.17 17.61
CA HIS A 139 -0.42 7.90 16.34
C HIS A 139 -0.69 9.41 16.42
N ASP A 140 -1.20 9.88 17.55
CA ASP A 140 -1.49 11.27 17.82
C ASP A 140 -0.38 11.92 18.67
N HIS A 141 0.44 12.72 17.97
CA HIS A 141 1.16 13.88 18.51
C HIS A 141 2.42 13.64 19.36
N MET A 142 3.57 13.52 18.68
CA MET A 142 4.78 14.36 18.82
C MET A 142 5.94 13.59 18.19
N ILE A 143 6.39 14.01 17.00
CA ILE A 143 7.54 13.36 16.35
C ILE A 143 8.81 13.81 17.07
N ASN A 144 9.21 13.10 18.13
CA ASN A 144 10.58 13.13 18.61
C ASN A 144 11.48 12.30 17.66
N ASN A 145 12.80 12.47 17.72
CA ASN A 145 13.71 11.77 16.80
C ASN A 145 13.54 10.24 16.83
N ASP A 146 13.23 9.66 18.00
CA ASP A 146 13.08 8.21 18.16
C ASP A 146 11.80 7.68 17.48
N SER A 147 10.70 8.43 17.58
CA SER A 147 9.47 8.15 16.83
C SER A 147 9.66 8.33 15.32
N GLU A 148 10.52 9.23 14.87
CA GLU A 148 10.85 9.38 13.45
C GLU A 148 11.54 8.11 12.92
N VAL A 149 12.53 7.57 13.63
CA VAL A 149 13.24 6.35 13.22
C VAL A 149 12.26 5.17 13.14
N PHE A 150 11.38 5.02 14.13
CA PHE A 150 10.39 3.96 14.12
C PHE A 150 9.38 4.12 12.97
N VAL A 151 8.82 5.31 12.77
CA VAL A 151 7.91 5.61 11.65
C VAL A 151 8.57 5.33 10.30
N ARG A 152 9.87 5.66 10.16
CA ARG A 152 10.65 5.35 8.96
C ARG A 152 10.85 3.85 8.78
N PHE A 153 11.09 3.11 9.87
CA PHE A 153 11.23 1.65 9.81
C PHE A 153 9.91 0.99 9.36
N HIS A 154 8.79 1.46 9.93
CA HIS A 154 7.45 1.05 9.52
C HIS A 154 7.21 1.31 8.03
N SER A 155 7.53 2.53 7.58
CA SER A 155 7.43 2.94 6.18
C SER A 155 8.29 2.07 5.26
N LEU A 156 9.55 1.81 5.64
CA LEU A 156 10.47 0.94 4.90
C LEU A 156 9.88 -0.46 4.70
N ALA A 157 9.42 -1.09 5.79
CA ALA A 157 8.81 -2.41 5.75
C ALA A 157 7.55 -2.42 4.87
N THR A 158 6.73 -1.38 4.99
CA THR A 158 5.49 -1.23 4.23
C THR A 158 5.76 -1.11 2.73
N LEU A 159 6.68 -0.23 2.35
CA LEU A 159 7.04 0.02 0.95
C LEU A 159 7.76 -1.15 0.30
N ALA A 160 8.57 -1.90 1.05
CA ALA A 160 9.20 -3.12 0.56
C ALA A 160 8.16 -4.17 0.14
N LEU A 161 7.15 -4.41 0.99
CA LEU A 161 6.09 -5.37 0.72
C LEU A 161 5.14 -4.89 -0.39
N ILE A 162 4.83 -3.58 -0.45
CA ILE A 162 4.07 -3.00 -1.57
C ILE A 162 4.82 -3.22 -2.89
N CYS A 163 6.12 -2.92 -2.92
CA CYS A 163 6.93 -3.17 -4.11
C CYS A 163 6.82 -4.64 -4.52
N GLU A 164 7.13 -5.58 -3.62
CA GLU A 164 7.12 -7.01 -3.93
C GLU A 164 5.75 -7.52 -4.42
N ALA A 165 4.66 -6.98 -3.87
CA ALA A 165 3.30 -7.27 -4.32
C ALA A 165 3.01 -6.76 -5.73
N LEU A 166 3.33 -5.48 -6.01
CA LEU A 166 3.07 -4.86 -7.32
C LEU A 166 3.96 -5.46 -8.43
N PHE A 167 5.20 -5.83 -8.13
CA PHE A 167 6.10 -6.46 -9.12
C PHE A 167 5.68 -7.86 -9.55
N ALA A 168 4.98 -8.59 -8.69
CA ALA A 168 4.44 -9.89 -9.04
C ALA A 168 3.08 -9.79 -9.74
N TRP A 169 2.55 -8.59 -9.90
CA TRP A 169 1.28 -8.41 -10.56
C TRP A 169 1.39 -8.85 -12.03
N PRO A 170 0.39 -9.57 -12.58
CA PRO A 170 0.41 -9.98 -13.98
C PRO A 170 0.59 -8.77 -14.91
N GLU A 171 1.24 -8.99 -16.05
CA GLU A 171 1.34 -7.97 -17.09
C GLU A 171 -0.05 -7.44 -17.44
N ALA A 172 -0.14 -6.12 -17.53
CA ALA A 172 -1.38 -5.45 -17.90
C ALA A 172 -1.77 -5.80 -19.33
N GLY A 173 -3.08 -5.97 -19.57
CA GLY A 173 -3.60 -6.33 -20.89
C GLY A 173 -3.57 -5.21 -21.93
N ASN A 174 -3.22 -3.99 -21.54
CA ASN A 174 -3.09 -2.84 -22.44
C ASN A 174 -2.02 -1.84 -21.94
N SER A 175 -1.59 -0.94 -22.84
CA SER A 175 -0.53 0.04 -22.60
C SER A 175 -0.85 1.04 -21.49
N ARG A 176 -2.09 1.49 -21.38
CA ARG A 176 -2.53 2.40 -20.32
C ARG A 176 -2.41 1.77 -18.94
N ASP A 177 -2.93 0.56 -18.79
CA ASP A 177 -2.90 -0.19 -17.54
C ASP A 177 -1.46 -0.55 -17.15
N HIS A 178 -0.61 -0.85 -18.13
CA HIS A 178 0.82 -1.05 -17.92
C HIS A 178 1.48 0.23 -17.37
N ALA A 179 1.22 1.39 -17.99
CA ALA A 179 1.73 2.68 -17.54
C ALA A 179 1.27 3.02 -16.10
N ILE A 180 0.01 2.74 -15.76
CA ILE A 180 -0.52 2.99 -14.40
C ILE A 180 0.18 2.08 -13.37
N LEU A 181 0.23 0.77 -13.63
CA LEU A 181 0.89 -0.18 -12.73
C LEU A 181 2.37 0.18 -12.54
N SER A 182 3.05 0.50 -13.62
CA SER A 182 4.46 0.86 -13.59
C SER A 182 4.71 2.20 -12.88
N GLY A 183 3.83 3.18 -13.08
CA GLY A 183 3.85 4.45 -12.35
C GLY A 183 3.68 4.25 -10.84
N ARG A 184 2.67 3.50 -10.42
CA ARG A 184 2.44 3.16 -8.99
C ARG A 184 3.64 2.47 -8.37
N THR A 185 4.19 1.50 -9.10
CA THR A 185 5.36 0.74 -8.66
C THR A 185 6.59 1.62 -8.55
N SER A 186 6.84 2.48 -9.54
CA SER A 186 7.93 3.44 -9.54
C SER A 186 7.81 4.46 -8.40
N PHE A 187 6.58 4.90 -8.07
CA PHE A 187 6.32 5.81 -6.96
C PHE A 187 6.63 5.15 -5.60
N ALA A 188 6.16 3.91 -5.38
CA ALA A 188 6.48 3.14 -4.18
C ALA A 188 8.01 2.89 -4.08
N PHE A 189 8.64 2.56 -5.20
CA PHE A 189 10.08 2.31 -5.28
C PHE A 189 10.92 3.55 -4.95
N GLN A 190 10.53 4.74 -5.41
CA GLN A 190 11.18 5.99 -5.06
C GLN A 190 11.08 6.27 -3.55
N LYS A 191 9.90 6.09 -2.96
CA LYS A 191 9.71 6.24 -1.50
C LYS A 191 10.58 5.25 -0.72
N LEU A 192 10.64 3.99 -1.17
CA LEU A 192 11.50 2.97 -0.59
C LEU A 192 12.99 3.38 -0.64
N SER A 193 13.43 4.00 -1.73
CA SER A 193 14.80 4.49 -1.88
C SER A 193 15.16 5.54 -0.83
N TYR A 194 14.24 6.45 -0.49
CA TYR A 194 14.46 7.47 0.53
C TYR A 194 14.61 6.87 1.92
N ASP A 195 13.76 5.90 2.28
CA ASP A 195 13.86 5.23 3.58
C ASP A 195 15.12 4.34 3.66
N LEU A 196 15.54 3.70 2.57
CA LEU A 196 16.83 2.99 2.51
C LEU A 196 18.01 3.93 2.74
N GLN A 197 18.05 5.08 2.05
CA GLN A 197 19.10 6.08 2.24
C GLN A 197 19.14 6.60 3.68
N TYR A 198 17.96 6.85 4.27
CA TYR A 198 17.83 7.24 5.67
C TYR A 198 18.55 6.25 6.59
N PHE A 199 18.26 4.96 6.48
CA PHE A 199 18.84 3.94 7.35
C PHE A 199 20.30 3.61 7.04
N ILE A 200 20.73 3.69 5.78
CA ILE A 200 22.15 3.57 5.43
C ILE A 200 22.98 4.65 6.15
N SER A 201 22.45 5.87 6.25
CA SER A 201 23.11 6.97 6.97
C SER A 201 22.99 6.88 8.50
N ARG A 202 22.10 6.03 9.02
CA ARG A 202 21.74 5.90 10.44
C ARG A 202 21.79 4.46 10.93
N MET A 203 22.76 3.68 10.47
CA MET A 203 22.91 2.26 10.81
C MET A 203 23.00 1.99 12.32
N ASN A 204 23.49 2.97 13.10
CA ASN A 204 23.55 2.89 14.57
C ASN A 204 22.19 2.97 15.26
N SER A 205 21.15 3.41 14.54
CA SER A 205 19.75 3.47 15.00
C SER A 205 19.01 2.14 14.80
N LEU A 206 19.70 1.11 14.29
CA LEU A 206 19.16 -0.23 14.10
C LEU A 206 19.80 -1.21 15.08
N THR A 207 19.02 -2.18 15.52
CA THR A 207 19.53 -3.38 16.19
C THR A 207 20.17 -4.34 15.17
N PRO A 208 20.83 -5.42 15.59
CA PRO A 208 21.26 -6.48 14.66
C PRO A 208 20.12 -7.03 13.79
N ASP A 209 18.94 -7.26 14.36
CA ASP A 209 17.77 -7.73 13.60
C ASP A 209 17.28 -6.66 12.61
N GLY A 210 17.29 -5.39 13.00
CA GLY A 210 16.97 -4.27 12.10
C GLY A 210 17.97 -4.15 10.94
N VAL A 211 19.25 -4.42 11.18
CA VAL A 211 20.29 -4.45 10.14
C VAL A 211 20.07 -5.59 9.15
N GLU A 212 19.73 -6.79 9.62
CA GLU A 212 19.41 -7.92 8.73
C GLU A 212 18.13 -7.65 7.92
N PHE A 213 17.12 -7.02 8.53
CA PHE A 213 15.94 -6.56 7.82
C PHE A 213 16.28 -5.55 6.72
N LEU A 214 17.11 -4.53 7.04
CA LEU A 214 17.55 -3.54 6.06
C LEU A 214 18.32 -4.18 4.90
N LYS A 215 19.20 -5.15 5.16
CA LYS A 215 19.92 -5.89 4.11
C LYS A 215 18.97 -6.63 3.18
N THR A 216 17.92 -7.23 3.74
CA THR A 216 16.86 -7.91 2.96
C THR A 216 16.14 -6.92 2.07
N CYS A 217 15.73 -5.77 2.61
CA CYS A 217 15.11 -4.68 1.84
C CYS A 217 16.02 -4.14 0.75
N LEU A 218 17.32 -3.97 1.03
CA LEU A 218 18.30 -3.50 0.05
C LEU A 218 18.52 -4.54 -1.07
N SER A 219 18.50 -5.83 -0.76
CA SER A 219 18.57 -6.90 -1.75
C SER A 219 17.35 -6.88 -2.68
N LEU A 220 16.15 -6.75 -2.11
CA LEU A 220 14.91 -6.58 -2.86
C LEU A 220 14.99 -5.35 -3.79
N TYR A 221 15.38 -4.20 -3.23
CA TYR A 221 15.55 -2.95 -3.99
C TYR A 221 16.51 -3.12 -5.17
N LYS A 222 17.67 -3.73 -4.96
CA LYS A 222 18.65 -3.99 -6.04
C LYS A 222 18.11 -4.92 -7.11
N SER A 223 17.39 -5.98 -6.71
CA SER A 223 16.77 -6.91 -7.65
C SER A 223 15.73 -6.22 -8.52
N ILE A 224 14.92 -5.34 -7.92
CA ILE A 224 13.92 -4.54 -8.62
C ILE A 224 14.60 -3.57 -9.58
N LEU A 225 15.57 -2.80 -9.09
CA LEU A 225 16.28 -1.82 -9.89
C LEU A 225 16.89 -2.48 -11.13
N HIS A 226 17.56 -3.61 -10.95
CA HIS A 226 18.17 -4.33 -12.05
C HIS A 226 17.17 -4.72 -13.16
N ARG A 227 15.92 -5.01 -12.80
CA ARG A 227 14.88 -5.42 -13.76
C ARG A 227 14.17 -4.23 -14.41
N HIS A 228 13.96 -3.13 -13.69
CA HIS A 228 13.07 -2.04 -14.11
C HIS A 228 13.74 -0.66 -14.22
N GLU A 229 15.06 -0.54 -14.04
CA GLU A 229 15.78 0.74 -14.05
C GLU A 229 15.48 1.59 -15.29
N HIS A 230 15.51 0.98 -16.49
CA HIS A 230 15.23 1.70 -17.73
C HIS A 230 13.78 2.23 -17.78
N GLU A 231 12.83 1.46 -17.25
CA GLU A 231 11.42 1.85 -17.23
C GLU A 231 11.20 2.98 -16.21
N PHE A 232 11.70 2.81 -14.99
CA PHE A 232 11.52 3.77 -13.91
C PHE A 232 12.24 5.09 -14.13
N SER A 233 13.39 5.09 -14.80
CA SER A 233 14.12 6.31 -15.14
C SER A 233 13.38 7.20 -16.13
N ARG A 234 12.36 6.69 -16.83
CA ARG A 234 11.53 7.45 -17.78
C ARG A 234 10.32 8.11 -17.14
N HIS A 235 9.97 7.74 -15.90
CA HIS A 235 8.81 8.32 -15.23
C HIS A 235 9.15 9.63 -14.53
N ASP A 236 8.43 10.68 -14.90
CA ASP A 236 8.46 11.94 -14.18
C ASP A 236 7.46 11.91 -13.01
N MET A 237 7.99 11.78 -11.80
CA MET A 237 7.24 11.75 -10.54
C MET A 237 7.15 13.12 -9.85
N ASN A 238 7.65 14.18 -10.48
CA ASN A 238 7.49 15.52 -9.91
C ASN A 238 6.00 15.87 -9.76
N GLU A 239 5.68 16.63 -8.72
CA GLU A 239 4.31 17.09 -8.40
C GLU A 239 3.31 15.97 -8.05
N GLN A 240 3.75 14.72 -7.89
CA GLN A 240 2.90 13.69 -7.29
C GLN A 240 2.56 14.06 -5.83
N PRO A 241 1.29 13.94 -5.41
CA PRO A 241 0.93 14.11 -4.02
C PRO A 241 1.46 12.97 -3.15
N TYR A 242 1.22 13.03 -1.84
CA TYR A 242 1.68 11.99 -0.91
C TYR A 242 1.17 10.57 -1.25
N VAL A 243 -0.06 10.51 -1.77
CA VAL A 243 -0.69 9.32 -2.37
C VAL A 243 -0.59 9.46 -3.89
N PHE A 244 -0.35 8.35 -4.58
CA PHE A 244 -0.24 8.35 -6.03
C PHE A 244 -1.53 8.85 -6.71
N ASP A 245 -1.40 9.83 -7.61
CA ASP A 245 -2.51 10.37 -8.40
C ASP A 245 -2.34 9.93 -9.86
N GLU A 246 -3.17 8.97 -10.29
CA GLU A 246 -3.15 8.41 -11.65
C GLU A 246 -3.32 9.50 -12.72
N ALA A 247 -4.21 10.46 -12.50
CA ALA A 247 -4.48 11.50 -13.48
C ALA A 247 -3.30 12.48 -13.58
N ALA A 248 -2.69 12.84 -12.45
CA ALA A 248 -1.47 13.64 -12.45
C ALA A 248 -0.31 12.91 -13.13
N PHE A 249 -0.16 11.61 -12.85
CA PHE A 249 0.90 10.79 -13.43
C PHE A 249 0.76 10.69 -14.95
N LEU A 250 -0.42 10.29 -15.43
CA LEU A 250 -0.68 10.14 -16.87
C LEU A 250 -0.56 11.46 -17.63
N ARG A 251 -0.96 12.59 -17.04
CA ARG A 251 -0.78 13.92 -17.67
C ARG A 251 0.70 14.26 -17.89
N ARG A 252 1.58 13.91 -16.93
CA ARG A 252 3.02 14.24 -17.01
C ARG A 252 3.81 13.20 -17.82
N ASN A 253 3.28 11.99 -17.95
CA ASN A 253 3.94 10.86 -18.60
C ASN A 253 3.20 10.36 -19.86
N ALA A 254 2.47 11.24 -20.56
CA ALA A 254 1.66 10.87 -21.71
C ALA A 254 2.47 10.16 -22.83
N GLU A 255 3.70 10.60 -23.09
CA GLU A 255 4.59 9.97 -24.08
C GLU A 255 5.05 8.56 -23.66
N ALA A 256 5.17 8.30 -22.36
CA ALA A 256 5.49 6.96 -21.85
C ALA A 256 4.31 6.01 -22.00
N ALA A 257 3.06 6.51 -21.92
CA ALA A 257 1.85 5.72 -22.17
C ALA A 257 1.68 5.37 -23.66
N ASP A 258 2.15 6.23 -24.57
CA ASP A 258 2.04 6.02 -26.02
C ASP A 258 3.18 5.14 -26.59
N ALA A 259 4.35 5.11 -25.95
CA ALA A 259 5.54 4.36 -26.41
C ALA A 259 5.46 2.82 -26.25
N VAL A 260 4.34 2.30 -25.75
CA VAL A 260 4.06 0.86 -25.60
C VAL A 260 3.13 0.34 -26.71
N ASN A 261 2.81 1.18 -27.72
CA ASN A 261 2.02 0.83 -28.91
C ASN A 261 2.89 0.58 -30.14
#